data_AF-A0A812TDY8-F1
#
_entry.id   AF-A0A812TDY8-F1
#
_cell.length_a   1.000
_cell.length_b   1.000
_cell.length_c   1.000
_cell.angle_alpha   90.00
_cell.angle_beta   90.00
_cell.angle_gamma   90.00
#
_symmetry.space_group_name_H-M   'P 1'
#
loop_
_entity.id
_entity.type
_entity.pdbx_description
1 polymer ?
#
loop_
_entity_poly.entity_id
_entity_poly.type
_entity_poly.pdbx_seq_one_letter_code
_entity_poly.pdbx_strand_id
1 'polypeptide(L)'
;MTCGSPFHEVALERALVEMQPKSYFVQGPQRAWVVGPGQDVQHPSGAANLWYRLDGDNLRFGLNRDLGFSPNDRKENVRRVSEVSKLFAEAGAIVIAGLISPYAADREYAREVHKNASLPFMEVFVDAPLAAVESRDPKGLYKKAREGKIKGFTGIDAPYEKPVNPEVHVRTDQHTVVQCVNVILKKLDEFGIHLQQTFRKMDEPSEECAAQEK
;
A
#
# COMPACT_ATOMS: atom_id res chain seq x y z
N MET A 1 -28.29 0.38 -28.76
CA MET A 1 -28.42 0.64 -27.31
C MET A 1 -27.71 -0.45 -26.55
N THR A 2 -26.49 -0.21 -26.10
CA THR A 2 -25.87 -0.98 -25.01
C THR A 2 -25.23 0.04 -24.08
N CYS A 3 -25.93 0.28 -22.97
CA CYS A 3 -25.47 1.09 -21.85
C CYS A 3 -24.34 0.32 -21.16
N GLY A 4 -23.09 0.60 -21.54
CA GLY A 4 -21.92 0.20 -20.78
C GLY A 4 -21.67 1.24 -19.69
N SER A 5 -22.02 0.93 -18.45
CA SER A 5 -21.85 1.85 -17.32
C SER A 5 -20.35 2.11 -17.04
N PRO A 6 -19.92 3.33 -16.68
CA PRO A 6 -18.52 3.68 -16.43
C PRO A 6 -17.98 3.25 -15.05
N PHE A 7 -18.65 2.32 -14.35
CA PHE A 7 -18.37 2.03 -12.95
C PHE A 7 -17.11 1.19 -12.68
N HIS A 8 -16.54 0.51 -13.68
CA HIS A 8 -15.38 -0.37 -13.49
C HIS A 8 -14.03 0.29 -13.79
N GLU A 9 -14.02 1.52 -14.35
CA GLU A 9 -12.84 2.10 -15.00
C GLU A 9 -11.90 2.86 -14.04
N VAL A 10 -12.36 3.22 -12.83
CA VAL A 10 -11.59 4.03 -11.84
C VAL A 10 -11.28 3.25 -10.55
N ALA A 11 -11.52 1.93 -10.54
CA ALA A 11 -11.57 1.16 -9.30
C ALA A 11 -10.21 1.08 -8.57
N LEU A 12 -9.09 0.94 -9.29
CA LEU A 12 -7.75 0.83 -8.68
C LEU A 12 -7.17 2.19 -8.25
N GLU A 13 -7.37 3.24 -9.06
CA GLU A 13 -7.02 4.61 -8.65
C GLU A 13 -7.85 5.01 -7.43
N ARG A 14 -9.17 4.72 -7.44
CA ARG A 14 -9.99 4.85 -6.24
C ARG A 14 -9.50 3.95 -5.13
N ALA A 15 -9.05 2.72 -5.34
CA ALA A 15 -8.50 1.90 -4.25
C ALA A 15 -7.27 2.55 -3.60
N LEU A 16 -6.39 3.11 -4.42
CA LEU A 16 -5.16 3.79 -4.01
C LEU A 16 -5.45 5.16 -3.37
N VAL A 17 -6.55 5.82 -3.76
CA VAL A 17 -7.01 7.12 -3.23
C VAL A 17 -7.94 6.95 -2.00
N GLU A 18 -8.99 6.12 -2.09
CA GLU A 18 -9.90 5.61 -1.03
C GLU A 18 -9.18 4.72 -0.02
N MET A 19 -7.91 4.38 -0.25
CA MET A 19 -6.99 4.07 0.84
C MET A 19 -6.93 5.20 1.89
N GLN A 20 -7.64 6.35 1.75
CA GLN A 20 -8.00 7.31 2.81
C GLN A 20 -9.43 7.91 2.62
N PRO A 21 -10.14 8.46 3.67
CA PRO A 21 -10.09 8.19 5.11
C PRO A 21 -11.49 8.20 5.81
N LYS A 22 -11.89 7.09 6.46
CA LYS A 22 -12.77 7.16 7.66
C LYS A 22 -12.26 6.35 8.87
N SER A 23 -11.16 5.59 8.73
CA SER A 23 -10.63 4.84 9.87
C SER A 23 -9.17 4.40 9.75
N TYR A 24 -8.40 4.78 8.73
CA TYR A 24 -7.09 4.18 8.48
C TYR A 24 -6.05 5.19 7.97
N PHE A 25 -5.66 6.22 8.75
CA PHE A 25 -4.27 6.68 8.60
C PHE A 25 -3.39 5.67 9.33
N VAL A 26 -2.63 4.98 8.51
CA VAL A 26 -1.92 3.78 8.88
C VAL A 26 -0.73 4.15 9.77
N GLN A 27 -0.45 3.30 10.76
CA GLN A 27 0.50 3.60 11.84
C GLN A 27 1.92 3.38 11.33
N GLY A 28 2.83 4.33 11.56
CA GLY A 28 4.26 4.19 11.22
C GLY A 28 4.60 4.40 9.75
N PRO A 29 5.92 4.47 9.42
CA PRO A 29 6.40 4.49 8.05
C PRO A 29 5.89 3.24 7.34
N GLN A 30 4.99 3.44 6.38
CA GLN A 30 4.22 2.39 5.77
C GLN A 30 4.95 1.76 4.62
N ARG A 31 4.62 0.51 4.32
CA ARG A 31 5.00 -0.08 3.03
C ARG A 31 3.82 -0.80 2.45
N ALA A 32 3.43 -0.34 1.28
CA ALA A 32 2.55 -1.07 0.41
C ALA A 32 3.41 -1.92 -0.53
N TRP A 33 2.94 -3.10 -0.87
CA TRP A 33 3.50 -3.86 -1.96
C TRP A 33 2.44 -3.98 -3.03
N VAL A 34 2.84 -3.80 -4.27
CA VAL A 34 1.99 -4.12 -5.41
C VAL A 34 2.55 -5.36 -6.08
N VAL A 35 1.68 -6.36 -6.25
CA VAL A 35 1.99 -7.60 -6.95
C VAL A 35 1.11 -7.67 -8.17
N GLY A 36 1.71 -7.88 -9.33
CA GLY A 36 1.01 -8.02 -10.60
C GLY A 36 0.72 -9.48 -10.94
N PRO A 37 -0.15 -9.73 -11.93
CA PRO A 37 -0.30 -11.06 -12.50
C PRO A 37 1.01 -11.56 -13.13
N GLY A 38 1.18 -12.88 -13.20
CA GLY A 38 2.30 -13.49 -13.94
C GLY A 38 2.23 -13.17 -15.44
N GLN A 39 3.39 -13.13 -16.12
CA GLN A 39 3.46 -12.75 -17.54
C GLN A 39 2.68 -13.69 -18.48
N ASP A 40 2.39 -14.92 -18.04
CA ASP A 40 1.63 -15.91 -18.80
C ASP A 40 0.11 -15.79 -18.60
N VAL A 41 -0.36 -14.90 -17.72
CA VAL A 41 -1.79 -14.67 -17.49
C VAL A 41 -2.32 -13.73 -18.57
N GLN A 42 -2.78 -14.31 -19.68
CA GLN A 42 -3.51 -13.56 -20.70
C GLN A 42 -4.91 -13.21 -20.18
N HIS A 43 -5.11 -11.95 -19.80
CA HIS A 43 -6.46 -11.43 -19.67
C HIS A 43 -7.09 -11.30 -21.07
N PRO A 44 -8.33 -11.76 -21.27
CA PRO A 44 -9.07 -11.49 -22.51
C PRO A 44 -9.01 -9.99 -22.81
N SER A 45 -8.68 -9.62 -24.04
CA SER A 45 -8.64 -8.22 -24.47
C SER A 45 -9.96 -7.52 -24.12
N GLY A 46 -9.92 -6.56 -23.19
CA GLY A 46 -11.09 -5.83 -22.70
C GLY A 46 -11.64 -6.27 -21.33
N ALA A 47 -11.06 -7.29 -20.67
CA ALA A 47 -11.37 -7.59 -19.28
C ALA A 47 -10.74 -6.56 -18.34
N ALA A 48 -11.51 -6.03 -17.39
CA ALA A 48 -10.98 -5.14 -16.36
C ALA A 48 -9.94 -5.88 -15.51
N ASN A 49 -8.82 -5.23 -15.21
CA ASN A 49 -7.82 -5.77 -14.30
C ASN A 49 -8.47 -6.02 -12.93
N LEU A 50 -8.52 -7.28 -12.49
CA LEU A 50 -8.97 -7.62 -11.15
C LEU A 50 -7.93 -7.13 -10.16
N TRP A 51 -8.36 -6.46 -9.10
CA TRP A 51 -7.46 -6.02 -8.04
C TRP A 51 -8.05 -6.33 -6.67
N TYR A 52 -7.17 -6.53 -5.69
CA TYR A 52 -7.58 -6.81 -4.32
C TYR A 52 -6.66 -6.13 -3.31
N ARG A 53 -7.26 -5.62 -2.23
CA ARG A 53 -6.55 -4.95 -1.15
C ARG A 53 -6.42 -5.85 0.07
N LEU A 54 -5.19 -6.17 0.45
CA LEU A 54 -4.86 -6.87 1.68
C LEU A 54 -4.41 -5.84 2.74
N ASP A 55 -5.34 -5.44 3.60
CA ASP A 55 -5.09 -4.48 4.68
C ASP A 55 -4.82 -5.21 6.00
N GLY A 56 -3.73 -4.84 6.68
CA GLY A 56 -3.30 -5.46 7.93
C GLY A 56 -4.36 -5.43 9.04
N ASP A 57 -5.19 -4.39 9.08
CA ASP A 57 -6.26 -4.32 10.07
C ASP A 57 -7.40 -5.30 9.73
N ASN A 58 -7.80 -5.38 8.45
CA ASN A 58 -8.84 -6.32 7.99
C ASN A 58 -8.42 -7.78 8.20
N LEU A 59 -7.15 -8.09 7.89
CA LEU A 59 -6.61 -9.43 8.02
C LEU A 59 -6.58 -9.90 9.48
N ARG A 60 -6.40 -8.98 10.43
CA ARG A 60 -6.39 -9.28 11.88
C ARG A 60 -7.76 -9.59 12.46
N PHE A 61 -8.86 -9.35 11.75
CA PHE A 61 -10.17 -9.87 12.14
C PHE A 61 -10.39 -11.33 11.70
N GLY A 62 -9.64 -11.79 10.69
CA GLY A 62 -9.84 -13.07 10.03
C GLY A 62 -8.60 -13.96 10.04
N LEU A 63 -7.83 -13.89 8.95
CA LEU A 63 -6.66 -14.74 8.67
C LEU A 63 -5.57 -14.68 9.75
N ASN A 64 -5.37 -13.50 10.34
CA ASN A 64 -4.28 -13.22 11.29
C ASN A 64 -4.81 -12.87 12.68
N ARG A 65 -6.02 -13.33 13.03
CA ARG A 65 -6.68 -13.01 14.31
C ARG A 65 -5.95 -13.55 15.55
N ASP A 66 -5.16 -14.60 15.35
CA ASP A 66 -4.36 -15.29 16.36
C ASP A 66 -3.01 -14.61 16.61
N LEU A 67 -2.61 -13.65 15.75
CA LEU A 67 -1.30 -13.01 15.82
C LEU A 67 -1.35 -11.71 16.63
N GLY A 68 -0.42 -11.55 17.57
CA GLY A 68 -0.18 -10.31 18.29
C GLY A 68 0.67 -9.30 17.49
N PHE A 69 1.44 -8.50 18.24
CA PHE A 69 2.37 -7.49 17.72
C PHE A 69 3.82 -7.75 18.14
N SER A 70 4.13 -8.94 18.64
CA SER A 70 5.51 -9.35 18.90
C SER A 70 6.32 -9.42 17.60
N PRO A 71 7.67 -9.39 17.64
CA PRO A 71 8.49 -9.56 16.44
C PRO A 71 8.14 -10.83 15.64
N ASN A 72 7.93 -11.96 16.33
CA ASN A 72 7.57 -13.22 15.69
C ASN A 72 6.16 -13.17 15.06
N ASP A 73 5.19 -12.57 15.75
CA ASP A 73 3.83 -12.42 15.19
C ASP A 73 3.80 -11.50 13.97
N ARG A 74 4.64 -10.45 13.96
CA ARG A 74 4.78 -9.55 12.81
C ARG A 74 5.41 -10.25 11.62
N LYS A 75 6.45 -11.06 11.86
CA LYS A 75 7.06 -11.92 10.84
C LYS A 75 6.03 -12.89 10.24
N GLU A 76 5.28 -13.60 11.09
CA GLU A 76 4.26 -14.54 10.61
C GLU A 76 3.10 -13.83 9.89
N ASN A 77 2.72 -12.63 10.35
CA ASN A 77 1.73 -11.80 9.67
C ASN A 77 2.18 -11.43 8.25
N VAL A 78 3.43 -11.00 8.07
CA VAL A 78 3.98 -10.73 6.73
C VAL A 78 4.03 -12.00 5.91
N ARG A 79 4.57 -13.11 6.46
CA ARG A 79 4.66 -14.41 5.77
C ARG A 79 3.31 -14.88 5.23
N ARG A 80 2.25 -14.87 6.05
CA ARG A 80 0.89 -15.27 5.65
C ARG A 80 0.36 -14.39 4.53
N VAL A 81 0.55 -13.07 4.62
CA VAL A 81 0.05 -12.15 3.59
C VAL A 81 0.83 -12.29 2.30
N SER A 82 2.14 -12.55 2.35
CA SER A 82 2.95 -12.83 1.16
C SER A 82 2.48 -14.07 0.41
N GLU A 83 2.14 -15.15 1.12
CA GLU A 83 1.60 -16.36 0.47
C GLU A 83 0.21 -16.12 -0.11
N VAL A 84 -0.65 -15.37 0.59
CA VAL A 84 -1.98 -15.03 0.08
C VAL A 84 -1.88 -14.10 -1.13
N SER A 85 -1.04 -13.07 -1.09
CA SER A 85 -0.85 -12.18 -2.24
C SER A 85 -0.33 -12.92 -3.46
N LYS A 86 0.57 -13.90 -3.27
CA LYS A 86 1.01 -14.80 -4.34
C LYS A 86 -0.17 -15.54 -4.97
N LEU A 87 -1.02 -16.19 -4.17
CA LEU A 87 -2.18 -16.94 -4.69
C LEU A 87 -3.14 -16.04 -5.50
N PHE A 88 -3.40 -14.82 -5.02
CA PHE A 88 -4.23 -13.86 -5.75
C PHE A 88 -3.58 -13.42 -7.07
N ALA A 89 -2.26 -13.20 -7.06
CA ALA A 89 -1.52 -12.82 -8.26
C ALA A 89 -1.40 -13.96 -9.28
N GLU A 90 -1.21 -15.21 -8.84
CA GLU A 90 -1.31 -16.41 -9.69
C GLU A 90 -2.71 -16.54 -10.32
N ALA A 91 -3.76 -16.13 -9.59
CA ALA A 91 -5.13 -16.08 -10.09
C ALA A 91 -5.41 -14.88 -11.03
N GLY A 92 -4.40 -14.05 -11.33
CA GLY A 92 -4.50 -12.92 -12.25
C GLY A 92 -4.93 -11.59 -11.62
N ALA A 93 -4.90 -11.46 -10.29
CA ALA A 93 -5.23 -10.20 -9.62
C ALA A 93 -4.00 -9.33 -9.36
N ILE A 94 -4.17 -8.02 -9.46
CA ILE A 94 -3.23 -7.04 -8.89
C ILE A 94 -3.50 -6.95 -7.39
N VAL A 95 -2.52 -7.30 -6.56
CA VAL A 95 -2.67 -7.28 -5.11
C VAL A 95 -1.95 -6.07 -4.52
N ILE A 96 -2.67 -5.28 -3.74
CA ILE A 96 -2.10 -4.20 -2.95
C ILE A 96 -2.12 -4.60 -1.47
N ALA A 97 -0.96 -4.88 -0.90
CA ALA A 97 -0.83 -5.25 0.51
C ALA A 97 -0.35 -4.06 1.35
N GLY A 98 -1.24 -3.47 2.16
CA GLY A 98 -0.96 -2.37 3.07
C GLY A 98 -0.63 -2.87 4.47
N LEU A 99 0.65 -3.12 4.75
CA LEU A 99 1.11 -3.69 6.03
C LEU A 99 2.24 -2.87 6.64
N ILE A 100 2.28 -2.83 7.98
CA ILE A 100 3.49 -2.44 8.70
C ILE A 100 4.45 -3.63 8.68
N SER A 101 5.51 -3.53 7.88
CA SER A 101 6.55 -4.55 7.70
C SER A 101 7.92 -4.00 8.15
N PRO A 102 8.17 -3.94 9.47
CA PRO A 102 9.31 -3.19 10.00
C PRO A 102 10.67 -3.82 9.71
N TYR A 103 10.74 -5.14 9.54
CA TYR A 103 11.98 -5.88 9.37
C TYR A 103 12.29 -6.15 7.90
N ALA A 104 13.53 -5.91 7.49
CA ALA A 104 14.00 -6.12 6.12
C ALA A 104 13.91 -7.57 5.67
N ALA A 105 14.23 -8.51 6.56
CA ALA A 105 14.16 -9.94 6.26
C ALA A 105 12.75 -10.40 5.87
N ASP A 106 11.71 -9.87 6.51
CA ASP A 106 10.32 -10.27 6.21
C ASP A 106 9.85 -9.73 4.86
N ARG A 107 10.33 -8.55 4.50
CA ARG A 107 10.07 -7.92 3.19
C ARG A 107 10.80 -8.62 2.06
N GLU A 108 12.04 -9.02 2.32
CA GLU A 108 12.82 -9.82 1.38
C GLU A 108 12.17 -11.19 1.18
N TYR A 109 11.66 -11.81 2.24
CA TYR A 109 10.85 -13.02 2.10
C TYR A 109 9.65 -12.80 1.19
N ALA A 110 8.90 -11.71 1.40
CA ALA A 110 7.76 -11.37 0.55
C ALA A 110 8.17 -11.24 -0.93
N ARG A 111 9.29 -10.57 -1.21
CA ARG A 111 9.85 -10.43 -2.56
C ARG A 111 10.22 -11.78 -3.16
N GLU A 112 10.96 -12.61 -2.43
CA GLU A 112 11.44 -13.90 -2.91
C GLU A 112 10.29 -14.89 -3.16
N VAL A 113 9.22 -14.88 -2.35
CA VAL A 113 8.02 -15.70 -2.60
C VAL A 113 7.40 -15.41 -3.97
N HIS A 114 7.30 -14.14 -4.37
CA HIS A 114 6.74 -13.76 -5.66
C HIS A 114 7.70 -14.02 -6.81
N LYS A 115 8.99 -13.70 -6.61
CA LYS A 115 10.04 -13.95 -7.60
C LYS A 115 10.18 -15.43 -7.93
N ASN A 116 10.12 -16.32 -6.93
CA ASN A 116 10.15 -17.77 -7.12
C ASN A 116 8.92 -18.30 -7.89
N ALA A 117 7.80 -17.58 -7.86
CA ALA A 117 6.60 -17.87 -8.64
C ALA A 117 6.57 -17.10 -9.98
N SER A 118 7.65 -16.42 -10.37
CA SER A 118 7.72 -15.59 -11.58
C SER A 118 6.65 -14.47 -11.61
N LEU A 119 6.28 -13.94 -10.44
CA LEU A 119 5.31 -12.86 -10.30
C LEU A 119 6.01 -11.51 -10.08
N PRO A 120 5.56 -10.42 -10.75
CA PRO A 120 6.05 -9.08 -10.48
C PRO A 120 5.81 -8.67 -9.02
N PHE A 121 6.80 -8.05 -8.40
CA PHE A 121 6.72 -7.54 -7.03
C PHE A 121 7.34 -6.14 -6.95
N MET A 122 6.61 -5.22 -6.34
CA MET A 122 7.00 -3.82 -6.18
C MET A 122 6.91 -3.39 -4.72
N GLU A 123 8.04 -3.03 -4.12
CA GLU A 123 8.11 -2.35 -2.82
C GLU A 123 7.82 -0.86 -2.96
N VAL A 124 6.74 -0.42 -2.31
CA VAL A 124 6.42 0.99 -2.17
C VAL A 124 6.78 1.43 -0.75
N PHE A 125 7.86 2.20 -0.64
CA PHE A 125 8.23 2.86 0.61
C PHE A 125 7.42 4.14 0.80
N VAL A 126 6.47 4.09 1.73
CA VAL A 126 5.63 5.23 2.11
C VAL A 126 6.25 5.89 3.33
N ASP A 127 7.02 6.94 3.06
CA ASP A 127 7.89 7.59 4.02
C ASP A 127 7.30 8.91 4.52
N ALA A 128 7.48 9.15 5.81
CA ALA A 128 7.23 10.41 6.48
C ALA A 128 8.01 10.41 7.80
N PRO A 129 8.52 11.57 8.24
CA PRO A 129 9.11 11.70 9.56
C PRO A 129 8.13 11.25 10.65
N LEU A 130 8.64 10.58 11.69
CA LEU A 130 7.83 10.07 12.79
C LEU A 130 6.95 11.16 13.41
N ALA A 131 7.45 12.38 13.57
CA ALA A 131 6.69 13.52 14.09
C ALA A 131 5.46 13.85 13.24
N ALA A 132 5.54 13.75 11.91
CA ALA A 132 4.42 13.99 11.02
C ALA A 132 3.39 12.83 11.07
N VAL A 133 3.84 11.61 11.31
CA VAL A 133 2.94 10.46 11.49
C VAL A 133 2.25 10.53 12.87
N GLU A 134 2.98 10.91 13.91
CA GLU A 134 2.47 11.14 15.27
C GLU A 134 1.45 12.29 15.33
N SER A 135 1.66 13.37 14.58
CA SER A 135 0.70 14.48 14.57
C SER A 135 -0.64 14.12 13.92
N ARG A 136 -0.63 13.18 12.96
CA ARG A 136 -1.84 12.70 12.26
C ARG A 136 -2.70 11.79 13.15
N ASP A 137 -2.08 10.99 14.01
CA ASP A 137 -2.63 9.94 14.91
C ASP A 137 -4.16 9.72 14.87
N PRO A 138 -4.72 9.23 13.75
CA PRO A 138 -6.19 9.18 13.53
C PRO A 138 -6.92 8.25 14.50
N LYS A 139 -6.18 7.28 15.07
CA LYS A 139 -6.67 6.19 15.91
C LYS A 139 -6.30 6.42 17.38
N GLY A 140 -5.57 7.50 17.68
CA GLY A 140 -5.05 7.77 19.02
C GLY A 140 -4.05 6.71 19.52
N LEU A 141 -3.39 5.98 18.61
CA LEU A 141 -2.53 4.85 18.96
C LEU A 141 -1.12 5.30 19.30
N TYR A 142 -0.62 6.35 18.66
CA TYR A 142 0.64 6.96 19.07
C TYR A 142 0.52 7.60 20.45
N LYS A 143 -0.58 8.30 20.71
CA LYS A 143 -0.88 8.83 22.05
C LYS A 143 -0.89 7.71 23.09
N LYS A 144 -1.60 6.61 22.84
CA LYS A 144 -1.64 5.46 23.76
C LYS A 144 -0.28 4.79 23.94
N ALA A 145 0.54 4.70 22.88
CA ALA A 145 1.89 4.16 22.96
C ALA A 145 2.81 5.06 23.81
N ARG A 146 2.77 6.38 23.61
CA ARG A 146 3.50 7.37 24.42
C ARG A 146 3.09 7.35 25.89
N GLU A 147 1.81 7.07 26.16
CA GLU A 147 1.28 6.85 27.52
C GLU A 147 1.64 5.48 28.12
N GLY A 148 2.37 4.63 27.40
CA GLY A 148 2.78 3.29 27.85
C GLY A 148 1.66 2.23 27.85
N LYS A 149 0.49 2.55 27.30
CA LYS A 149 -0.68 1.64 27.22
C LYS A 149 -0.54 0.59 26.12
N ILE A 150 0.31 0.85 25.12
CA ILE A 150 0.63 -0.09 24.04
C ILE A 150 2.15 -0.25 24.01
N LYS A 151 2.62 -1.47 24.25
CA LYS A 151 4.05 -1.82 24.19
C LYS A 151 4.42 -2.35 22.81
N GLY A 152 5.69 -2.20 22.42
CA GLY A 152 6.20 -2.74 21.15
C GLY A 152 5.60 -2.05 19.92
N PHE A 153 5.29 -0.76 20.05
CA PHE A 153 4.73 0.04 18.98
C PHE A 153 5.82 0.50 18.01
N THR A 154 5.62 0.26 16.71
CA THR A 154 6.62 0.55 15.67
C THR A 154 6.93 2.05 15.62
N GLY A 155 8.22 2.40 15.68
CA GLY A 155 8.70 3.78 15.68
C GLY A 155 8.74 4.43 17.07
N ILE A 156 8.19 3.79 18.11
CA ILE A 156 8.33 4.21 19.51
C ILE A 156 9.24 3.24 20.26
N ASP A 157 8.75 2.03 20.52
CA ASP A 157 9.44 0.99 21.31
C ASP A 157 9.89 -0.21 20.46
N ALA A 158 9.45 -0.29 19.19
CA ALA A 158 9.87 -1.32 18.24
C ALA A 158 10.54 -0.68 17.02
N PRO A 159 11.59 -1.32 16.46
CA PRO A 159 12.37 -0.73 15.38
C PRO A 159 11.60 -0.67 14.07
N TYR A 160 12.12 0.13 13.15
CA TYR A 160 11.73 0.13 11.75
C TYR A 160 12.98 0.25 10.88
N GLU A 161 13.29 -0.80 10.12
CA GLU A 161 14.46 -0.87 9.26
C GLU A 161 14.09 -0.34 7.88
N LYS A 162 14.41 0.92 7.56
CA LYS A 162 14.09 1.56 6.26
C LYS A 162 14.50 0.70 5.05
N PRO A 163 13.75 0.73 3.93
CA PRO A 163 14.16 -0.01 2.74
C PRO A 163 15.40 0.64 2.16
N VAL A 164 16.31 -0.20 1.66
CA VAL A 164 17.53 0.27 0.99
C VAL A 164 17.26 0.51 -0.50
N ASN A 165 16.49 -0.36 -1.14
CA ASN A 165 16.21 -0.29 -2.58
C ASN A 165 14.74 -0.59 -2.89
N PRO A 166 13.79 0.27 -2.48
CA PRO A 166 12.40 0.11 -2.85
C PRO A 166 12.19 0.49 -4.32
N GLU A 167 11.29 -0.19 -5.02
CA GLU A 167 10.93 0.15 -6.40
C GLU A 167 10.28 1.54 -6.51
N VAL A 168 9.55 1.95 -5.46
CA VAL A 168 8.92 3.27 -5.34
C VAL A 168 9.18 3.85 -3.96
N HIS A 169 9.53 5.13 -3.89
CA HIS A 169 9.62 5.89 -2.63
C HIS A 169 8.72 7.11 -2.73
N VAL A 170 7.74 7.23 -1.84
CA VAL A 170 6.84 8.37 -1.74
C VAL A 170 6.97 9.08 -0.39
N ARG A 171 7.12 10.41 -0.43
CA ARG A 171 7.21 11.28 0.76
C ARG A 171 5.85 11.88 1.07
N THR A 172 5.10 11.25 1.95
CA THR A 172 3.72 11.68 2.27
C THR A 172 3.66 12.92 3.16
N ASP A 173 4.81 13.38 3.67
CA ASP A 173 4.96 14.69 4.32
C ASP A 173 5.16 15.84 3.32
N GLN A 174 5.51 15.54 2.07
CA GLN A 174 5.84 16.53 1.03
C GLN A 174 4.85 16.52 -0.14
N HIS A 175 4.12 15.43 -0.31
CA HIS A 175 3.22 15.22 -1.43
C HIS A 175 1.79 14.91 -0.98
N THR A 176 0.83 15.32 -1.79
CA THR A 176 -0.57 14.92 -1.61
C THR A 176 -0.74 13.44 -1.92
N VAL A 177 -1.87 12.88 -1.47
CA VAL A 177 -2.23 11.48 -1.78
C VAL A 177 -2.24 11.26 -3.30
N VAL A 178 -2.89 12.15 -4.06
CA VAL A 178 -2.98 12.04 -5.53
C VAL A 178 -1.59 12.02 -6.17
N GLN A 179 -0.69 12.89 -5.72
CA GLN A 179 0.69 12.92 -6.23
C GLN A 179 1.42 11.59 -5.92
N CYS A 180 1.29 11.05 -4.71
CA CYS A 180 1.89 9.77 -4.36
C CYS A 180 1.32 8.61 -5.20
N VAL A 181 0.01 8.58 -5.38
CA VAL A 181 -0.69 7.57 -6.20
C VAL A 181 -0.21 7.61 -7.64
N ASN A 182 -0.07 8.81 -8.22
CA ASN A 182 0.42 8.96 -9.60
C ASN A 182 1.85 8.42 -9.77
N VAL A 183 2.73 8.61 -8.79
CA VAL A 183 4.08 8.03 -8.81
C VAL A 183 4.02 6.50 -8.83
N ILE A 184 3.15 5.89 -8.00
CA ILE A 184 2.97 4.43 -7.96
C ILE A 184 2.41 3.92 -9.29
N LEU A 185 1.37 4.56 -9.81
CA LEU A 185 0.74 4.17 -11.07
C LEU A 185 1.71 4.26 -12.25
N LYS A 186 2.52 5.32 -12.32
CA LYS A 186 3.58 5.44 -13.32
C LYS A 186 4.57 4.29 -13.22
N LYS A 187 4.98 3.92 -12.00
CA LYS A 187 5.90 2.78 -11.81
C LYS A 187 5.27 1.46 -12.22
N LEU A 188 3.97 1.26 -11.98
CA LEU A 188 3.26 0.05 -12.40
C LEU A 188 3.27 -0.11 -13.92
N ASP A 189 3.06 0.99 -14.65
CA ASP A 189 3.14 1.02 -16.11
C ASP A 189 4.54 0.67 -16.61
N GLU A 190 5.60 1.24 -16.00
CA GLU A 190 7.01 0.89 -16.27
C GLU A 190 7.33 -0.58 -15.96
N PHE A 191 6.61 -1.19 -15.01
CA PHE A 191 6.72 -2.60 -14.64
C PHE A 191 5.96 -3.55 -15.58
N GLY A 192 5.28 -3.02 -16.60
CA GLY A 192 4.46 -3.80 -17.54
C GLY A 192 3.06 -4.13 -17.02
N ILE A 193 2.65 -3.55 -15.90
CA ILE A 193 1.29 -3.65 -15.37
C ILE A 193 0.50 -2.46 -15.92
N HIS A 194 0.06 -2.60 -17.17
CA HIS A 194 -0.67 -1.55 -17.88
C HIS A 194 -2.10 -1.45 -17.37
N LEU A 195 -2.40 -0.34 -16.72
CA LEU A 195 -3.76 0.05 -16.36
C LEU A 195 -4.30 0.88 -17.53
N GLN A 196 -5.44 0.50 -18.11
CA GLN A 196 -6.10 1.27 -19.17
C GLN A 196 -6.19 2.74 -18.72
N GLN A 197 -5.53 3.63 -19.45
CA GLN A 197 -5.23 4.99 -18.99
C GLN A 197 -6.50 5.84 -18.92
N THR A 198 -6.94 6.18 -17.72
CA THR A 198 -7.77 7.37 -17.46
C THR A 198 -7.20 8.14 -16.27
N PHE A 199 -5.95 8.58 -16.40
CA PHE A 199 -5.40 9.56 -15.47
C PHE A 199 -6.19 10.86 -15.60
N ARG A 200 -6.85 11.30 -14.53
CA ARG A 200 -7.35 12.69 -14.46
C ARG A 200 -6.19 13.63 -14.80
N LYS A 201 -6.39 14.51 -15.78
CA LYS A 201 -5.50 15.66 -15.97
C LYS A 201 -5.41 16.39 -14.63
N MET A 202 -4.19 16.77 -14.23
CA MET A 202 -4.00 17.70 -13.13
C MET A 202 -4.82 18.94 -13.43
N ASP A 203 -5.70 19.34 -12.51
CA ASP A 203 -6.11 20.73 -12.47
C ASP A 203 -4.84 21.52 -12.10
N GLU A 204 -4.49 22.51 -12.92
CA GLU A 204 -3.44 23.46 -12.57
C GLU A 204 -3.76 24.05 -11.19
N PRO A 205 -2.76 24.34 -10.34
CA PRO A 205 -3.02 24.96 -9.05
C PRO A 205 -3.82 26.23 -9.30
N SER A 206 -5.07 26.26 -8.84
CA SER A 206 -5.88 27.46 -8.96
C SER A 206 -5.16 28.58 -8.21
N GLU A 207 -5.16 29.78 -8.80
CA GLU A 207 -4.51 30.99 -8.27
C GLU A 207 -5.00 31.35 -6.85
N GLU A 208 -6.05 30.70 -6.33
CA GLU A 208 -6.60 30.90 -5.00
C GLU A 208 -5.67 30.46 -3.86
N CYS A 209 -4.69 29.57 -4.06
CA CYS A 209 -3.70 29.24 -3.03
C CYS A 209 -2.57 30.29 -2.88
N ALA A 210 -2.38 31.20 -3.83
CA ALA A 210 -1.35 32.24 -3.75
C ALA A 210 -1.78 33.50 -2.98
N ALA A 211 -3.06 33.59 -2.57
CA ALA A 211 -3.64 34.80 -1.99
C ALA A 211 -3.79 34.79 -0.45
N GLN A 212 -3.32 33.74 0.24
CA GLN A 212 -3.45 33.63 1.71
C GLN A 212 -2.14 33.81 2.50
N GLU A 213 -1.10 34.31 1.86
CA GLU A 213 0.10 34.84 2.54
C GLU A 213 0.34 36.30 2.14
N LYS A 214 -0.53 37.20 2.62
CA LYS A 214 -0.23 38.62 2.82
C LYS A 214 -0.94 39.16 4.05
#